data_AF-A0A4D4LBP2-F1
#
_entry.id   AF-A0A4D4LBP2-F1
#
_cell.length_a   1.000
_cell.length_b   1.000
_cell.length_c   1.000
_cell.angle_alpha   90.00
_cell.angle_beta   90.00
_cell.angle_gamma   90.00
#
_symmetry.space_group_name_H-M   'P 1'
#
loop_
_entity.id
_entity.type
_entity.pdbx_description
1 polymer ?
#
loop_
_entity_poly.entity_id
_entity_poly.type
_entity_poly.pdbx_seq_one_letter_code
_entity_poly.pdbx_strand_id
1 'polypeptide(L)'
;MPTAVIVGTADRLTPPEHAHALAAALPHCTGLTELPGLGHMTPLEDPDAVAGVIRGLAEEYGTSGETGLTTSQGPRPTTQEFHPISQESHSREAHLTTVTEAGHAAVEAKEQTA
;
A
#
# COMPACT_ATOMS: atom_id res chain seq x y z
N MET A 1 -21.06 -12.33 7.37
CA MET A 1 -20.48 -11.96 6.06
C MET A 1 -19.26 -12.83 5.84
N PRO A 2 -19.08 -13.45 4.66
CA PRO A 2 -17.87 -14.20 4.32
C PRO A 2 -16.65 -13.27 4.33
N THR A 3 -15.51 -13.74 4.85
CA THR A 3 -14.29 -12.93 4.94
C THR A 3 -13.06 -13.79 4.74
N ALA A 4 -12.20 -13.41 3.79
CA ALA A 4 -10.87 -13.97 3.62
C ALA A 4 -9.83 -13.04 4.27
N VAL A 5 -8.79 -13.60 4.87
CA VAL A 5 -7.66 -12.86 5.45
C VAL A 5 -6.40 -13.17 4.64
N ILE A 6 -5.59 -12.15 4.35
CA ILE A 6 -4.34 -12.28 3.59
C ILE A 6 -3.24 -11.60 4.41
N VAL A 7 -2.07 -12.23 4.52
CA VAL A 7 -0.91 -11.66 5.22
C VAL A 7 0.40 -12.07 4.55
N GLY A 8 1.39 -11.18 4.55
CA GLY A 8 2.76 -11.51 4.16
C GLY A 8 3.54 -12.09 5.34
N THR A 9 4.30 -13.17 5.14
CA THR A 9 5.02 -13.80 6.26
C THR A 9 6.19 -12.96 6.79
N ALA A 10 6.60 -11.92 6.07
CA ALA A 10 7.62 -10.96 6.46
C ALA A 10 7.02 -9.58 6.83
N ASP A 11 5.71 -9.50 7.04
CA ASP A 11 5.05 -8.28 7.52
C ASP A 11 5.52 -7.94 8.95
N ARG A 12 6.22 -6.81 9.07
CA ARG A 12 6.69 -6.29 10.36
C ARG A 12 5.73 -5.29 10.99
N LEU A 13 4.80 -4.74 10.22
CA LEU A 13 3.83 -3.75 10.70
C LEU A 13 2.60 -4.44 11.28
N THR A 14 2.14 -5.49 10.61
CA THR A 14 1.11 -6.40 11.11
C THR A 14 1.62 -7.84 11.04
N PRO A 15 2.38 -8.27 12.06
CA PRO A 15 2.91 -9.62 12.12
C PRO A 15 1.86 -10.74 11.89
N PRO A 16 2.22 -11.89 11.29
CA PRO A 16 1.29 -12.98 10.96
C PRO A 16 0.42 -13.48 12.11
N GLU A 17 0.92 -13.44 13.35
CA GLU A 17 0.13 -13.80 14.54
C GLU A 17 -1.16 -12.98 14.68
N HIS A 18 -1.17 -11.71 14.26
CA HIS A 18 -2.39 -10.89 14.25
C HIS A 18 -3.39 -11.37 13.21
N ALA A 19 -2.91 -11.84 12.05
CA ALA A 19 -3.77 -12.40 11.01
C ALA A 19 -4.39 -13.73 11.46
N HIS A 20 -3.63 -14.58 12.15
CA HIS A 20 -4.17 -15.79 12.78
C HIS A 20 -5.22 -15.48 13.84
N ALA A 21 -4.94 -14.51 14.73
CA ALA A 21 -5.88 -14.09 15.75
C ALA A 21 -7.17 -13.53 15.14
N LEU A 22 -7.05 -12.72 14.08
CA LEU A 22 -8.19 -12.18 13.34
C LEU A 22 -9.01 -13.30 12.69
N ALA A 23 -8.37 -14.23 11.99
CA ALA A 23 -9.02 -15.36 11.34
C ALA A 23 -9.80 -16.23 12.36
N ALA A 24 -9.23 -16.45 13.55
CA ALA A 24 -9.88 -17.20 14.62
C ALA A 24 -11.07 -16.46 15.27
N ALA A 25 -11.05 -15.12 15.27
CA ALA A 25 -12.11 -14.30 15.85
C ALA A 25 -13.30 -14.06 14.91
N LEU A 26 -13.12 -14.26 13.59
CA LEU A 26 -14.15 -14.00 12.59
C LEU A 26 -15.27 -15.06 12.63
N PRO A 27 -16.56 -14.66 12.69
CA PRO A 27 -17.68 -15.61 12.69
C PRO A 27 -17.82 -16.45 11.41
N HIS A 28 -17.29 -15.96 10.29
CA HIS A 28 -17.29 -16.67 9.01
C HIS A 28 -16.01 -16.35 8.22
N CYS A 29 -14.90 -16.91 8.69
CA CYS A 29 -13.62 -16.88 7.98
C CYS A 29 -13.63 -17.94 6.87
N THR A 30 -13.47 -17.52 5.62
CA THR A 30 -13.37 -18.44 4.46
C THR A 30 -11.95 -18.98 4.28
N GLY A 31 -10.96 -18.32 4.86
CA GLY A 31 -9.57 -18.78 4.89
C GLY A 31 -8.58 -17.69 5.27
N LEU A 32 -7.38 -18.13 5.67
CA LEU A 32 -6.19 -17.30 5.85
C LEU A 32 -5.16 -17.68 4.78
N THR A 33 -4.74 -16.71 3.97
CA THR A 33 -3.72 -16.88 2.95
C THR A 33 -2.43 -16.20 3.40
N GLU A 34 -1.39 -17.00 3.63
CA GLU A 34 -0.05 -16.52 3.92
C GLU A 34 0.79 -16.47 2.65
N LEU A 35 1.41 -15.32 2.40
CA LEU A 35 2.24 -15.06 1.23
C LEU A 35 3.73 -15.07 1.65
N PRO A 36 4.49 -16.13 1.32
CA PRO A 36 5.86 -16.29 1.81
C PRO A 36 6.78 -15.17 1.34
N GLY A 37 7.52 -14.58 2.29
CA GLY A 37 8.53 -13.55 2.01
C GLY A 37 7.97 -12.17 1.70
N LEU A 38 6.65 -12.00 1.64
CA LEU A 38 6.03 -10.69 1.42
C LEU A 38 5.90 -9.90 2.72
N GLY A 39 6.01 -8.58 2.59
CA GLY A 39 5.87 -7.63 3.69
C GLY A 39 4.42 -7.22 3.90
N HIS A 40 4.25 -6.00 4.39
CA HIS A 40 2.93 -5.45 4.71
C HIS A 40 2.11 -5.11 3.45
N MET A 41 2.78 -4.69 2.39
CA MET A 41 2.14 -4.13 1.20
C MET A 41 1.85 -5.22 0.16
N THR A 42 1.24 -6.32 0.60
CA THR A 42 0.94 -7.49 -0.26
C THR A 42 0.20 -7.15 -1.57
N PRO A 43 -0.73 -6.16 -1.65
CA PRO A 43 -1.37 -5.82 -2.92
C PRO A 43 -0.41 -5.19 -3.95
N LEU A 44 0.72 -4.65 -3.49
CA LEU A 44 1.75 -4.08 -4.35
C LEU A 44 2.85 -5.11 -4.66
N GLU A 45 3.19 -5.96 -3.68
CA GLU A 45 4.27 -6.94 -3.80
C GLU A 45 3.85 -8.16 -4.65
N ASP A 46 2.60 -8.62 -4.54
CA ASP A 46 2.02 -9.66 -5.39
C ASP A 46 0.53 -9.36 -5.69
N PRO A 47 0.25 -8.51 -6.69
CA PRO A 47 -1.11 -8.14 -7.06
C PRO A 47 -1.95 -9.33 -7.52
N ASP A 48 -1.34 -10.32 -8.18
CA ASP A 48 -2.04 -11.46 -8.76
C ASP A 48 -2.52 -12.43 -7.67
N ALA A 49 -1.68 -12.70 -6.66
CA ALA A 49 -2.09 -13.52 -5.52
C ALA A 49 -3.25 -12.88 -4.76
N VAL A 50 -3.17 -11.57 -4.49
CA VAL A 50 -4.23 -10.84 -3.79
C VAL A 50 -5.52 -10.79 -4.62
N ALA A 51 -5.42 -10.46 -5.91
CA ALA A 51 -6.57 -10.45 -6.81
C ALA A 51 -7.21 -11.83 -6.95
N GLY A 52 -6.42 -12.91 -6.94
CA GLY A 52 -6.91 -14.28 -6.96
C GLY A 52 -7.81 -14.61 -5.76
N VAL A 53 -7.40 -14.25 -4.54
CA VAL A 53 -8.19 -14.45 -3.33
C VAL A 53 -9.49 -13.64 -3.38
N ILE A 54 -9.41 -12.37 -3.77
CA ILE A 54 -10.59 -11.49 -3.88
C ILE A 54 -11.58 -12.04 -4.91
N ARG A 55 -11.09 -12.46 -6.08
CA ARG A 55 -11.92 -13.04 -7.14
C ARG A 55 -12.61 -14.32 -6.66
N GLY A 56 -11.89 -15.22 -6.00
CA GLY A 56 -12.47 -16.45 -5.45
C GLY A 56 -13.61 -16.15 -4.45
N LEU A 57 -13.38 -15.19 -3.55
CA LEU A 57 -14.42 -14.77 -2.60
C LEU A 57 -15.66 -14.18 -3.31
N ALA A 58 -15.44 -13.37 -4.35
CA ALA A 58 -16.52 -12.75 -5.12
C ALA A 58 -17.27 -13.77 -6.00
N GLU A 59 -16.60 -14.77 -6.56
CA GLU A 59 -17.25 -15.82 -7.36
C GLU A 59 -18.11 -16.75 -6.49
N GLU A 60 -17.63 -17.08 -5.29
CA GLU A 60 -18.34 -18.00 -4.39
C GLU A 60 -19.51 -17.34 -3.66
N TYR A 61 -19.37 -16.07 -3.27
CA TYR A 61 -20.36 -15.39 -2.41
C TYR A 61 -20.98 -14.14 -3.04
N GLY A 62 -20.50 -13.71 -4.21
CA GLY A 62 -21.08 -12.60 -4.95
C GLY A 62 -22.42 -13.02 -5.55
N THR A 63 -23.52 -12.50 -5.02
CA THR A 63 -24.80 -12.59 -5.71
C THR A 63 -24.69 -11.80 -7.01
N SER A 64 -24.73 -12.51 -8.14
CA SER A 64 -25.10 -11.88 -9.40
C SER A 64 -26.57 -11.56 -9.28
N GLY A 65 -26.92 -10.39 -8.74
CA GLY A 65 -28.25 -9.86 -8.98
C GLY A 65 -28.40 -9.84 -10.49
N GLU A 66 -29.36 -10.60 -11.03
CA GLU A 66 -29.72 -10.57 -12.44
C GLU A 66 -30.15 -9.15 -12.79
N THR A 67 -29.16 -8.31 -13.09
CA THR A 67 -29.39 -6.98 -13.60
C THR A 67 -29.52 -7.23 -15.09
N GLY A 68 -30.76 -7.26 -15.57
CA GLY A 68 -31.05 -7.30 -16.98
C GLY A 68 -30.30 -6.16 -17.68
N LEU A 69 -29.11 -6.45 -18.21
CA LEU A 69 -28.44 -5.60 -19.19
C LEU A 69 -29.20 -5.75 -20.51
N THR A 70 -30.38 -5.12 -20.57
CA THR A 70 -30.90 -4.64 -21.85
C THR A 70 -30.02 -3.45 -22.23
N THR A 71 -28.98 -3.72 -23.00
CA THR A 71 -28.08 -2.69 -23.52
C THR A 71 -28.83 -1.82 -24.54
N SER A 72 -29.56 -0.81 -24.08
CA SER A 72 -29.93 0.32 -24.93
C SER A 72 -28.73 1.26 -25.01
N GLN A 73 -27.82 1.01 -25.95
CA GLN A 73 -26.76 1.96 -26.31
C GLN A 73 -27.42 3.20 -26.96
N GLY A 74 -27.73 4.21 -26.15
CA GLY A 74 -27.93 5.57 -26.65
C GLY A 74 -26.60 6.16 -27.17
N PRO A 75 -26.62 7.09 -28.13
CA PRO A 75 -25.41 7.60 -28.76
C PRO A 75 -24.49 8.25 -27.73
N ARG A 76 -23.23 7.79 -27.68
CA ARG A 76 -22.19 8.31 -26.79
C ARG A 76 -21.97 9.82 -27.08
N PRO A 77 -21.95 10.71 -26.08
CA PRO A 77 -21.48 12.07 -26.30
C PRO A 77 -20.00 12.01 -26.68
N THR A 78 -19.70 12.44 -27.90
CA THR A 78 -18.33 12.66 -28.38
C THR A 78 -17.76 13.90 -27.68
N THR A 79 -16.53 13.77 -27.19
CA THR A 79 -15.68 14.85 -26.67
C THR A 79 -16.02 15.33 -25.26
N GLN A 80 -15.34 14.74 -24.27
CA GLN A 80 -15.07 15.42 -23.00
C GLN A 80 -13.85 16.33 -23.23
N GLU A 81 -14.07 17.64 -23.34
CA GLU A 81 -12.98 18.61 -23.40
C GLU A 81 -12.22 18.62 -22.07
N PHE A 82 -11.01 18.07 -22.09
CA PHE A 82 -10.05 18.20 -21.01
C PHE A 82 -9.60 19.66 -20.94
N HIS A 83 -10.03 20.37 -19.90
CA HIS A 83 -9.52 21.70 -19.58
C HIS A 83 -8.13 21.56 -18.93
N PRO A 84 -7.10 22.26 -19.42
CA PRO A 84 -5.77 22.20 -18.82
C PRO A 84 -5.80 22.83 -17.42
N ILE A 85 -5.20 22.13 -16.46
CA ILE A 85 -4.97 22.61 -15.10
C ILE A 85 -3.93 23.74 -15.19
N SER A 86 -4.32 24.98 -14.89
CA SER A 86 -3.36 26.09 -14.78
C SER A 86 -2.36 25.79 -13.66
N GLN A 87 -1.08 25.62 -14.02
CA GLN A 87 -0.01 25.51 -13.04
C GLN A 87 0.25 26.87 -12.39
N GLU A 88 -0.09 26.99 -11.11
CA GLU A 88 0.37 28.11 -10.29
C GLU A 88 1.83 27.85 -9.91
N SER A 89 2.74 28.57 -10.57
CA SER A 89 4.18 28.51 -10.32
C SER A 89 4.48 29.16 -8.96
N HIS A 90 4.49 28.36 -7.89
CA HIS A 90 5.08 28.79 -6.63
C HIS A 90 6.61 28.79 -6.75
N SER A 91 7.15 29.97 -7.03
CA SER A 91 8.57 30.29 -6.84
C SER A 91 8.98 29.92 -5.42
N ARG A 92 9.66 28.78 -5.26
CA ARG A 92 10.41 28.47 -4.04
C ARG A 92 11.73 29.21 -4.11
N GLU A 93 11.79 30.34 -3.42
CA GLU A 93 13.02 31.06 -3.12
C GLU A 93 13.96 30.11 -2.35
N ALA A 94 15.10 29.81 -2.95
CA ALA A 94 16.12 28.96 -2.36
C ALA A 94 16.77 29.71 -1.20
N HIS A 95 16.39 29.39 0.03
CA HIS A 95 17.13 29.82 1.20
C HIS A 95 18.37 28.91 1.34
N LEU A 96 19.44 29.31 0.66
CA LEU A 96 20.78 28.75 0.79
C LEU A 96 21.37 29.19 2.14
N THR A 97 21.20 28.38 3.19
CA THR A 97 21.98 28.54 4.42
C THR A 97 23.35 27.90 4.19
N THR A 98 24.36 28.72 3.93
CA THR A 98 25.76 28.29 3.97
C THR A 98 26.15 28.03 5.43
N VAL A 99 26.51 26.78 5.74
CA VAL A 99 27.20 26.45 6.99
C VAL A 99 28.65 26.88 6.81
N THR A 100 29.03 27.99 7.42
CA THR A 100 30.41 28.46 7.46
C THR A 100 31.19 27.58 8.43
N GLU A 101 32.12 26.80 7.87
CA GLU A 101 33.16 26.06 8.58
C GLU A 101 34.27 27.04 9.01
N ALA A 102 34.47 27.25 10.32
CA ALA A 102 35.68 27.82 10.90
C ALA A 102 35.71 27.66 12.43
N GLY A 103 36.67 26.89 12.97
CA GLY A 103 36.92 26.80 14.42
C GLY A 103 37.54 25.47 14.87
N HIS A 104 38.72 25.09 14.38
CA HIS A 104 40.03 25.30 15.03
C HIS A 104 40.36 24.40 16.23
N ALA A 105 41.55 23.79 16.13
CA ALA A 105 42.45 23.28 17.16
C ALA A 105 42.20 21.89 17.77
N ALA A 106 43.06 20.97 17.31
CA ALA A 106 43.46 19.74 17.98
C ALA A 106 43.97 19.99 19.41
N VAL A 107 43.57 19.13 20.34
CA VAL A 107 44.16 19.01 21.68
C VAL A 107 44.84 17.65 21.78
N GLU A 108 46.16 17.73 21.79
CA GLU A 108 47.19 16.87 22.38
C GLU A 108 46.87 15.41 22.73
N ALA A 109 47.65 14.53 22.10
CA ALA A 109 48.08 13.26 22.65
C ALA A 109 49.10 13.49 23.78
N LYS A 110 48.97 12.73 24.89
CA LYS A 110 50.12 12.05 25.51
C LYS A 110 49.68 10.92 26.43
N GLU A 111 50.26 9.76 26.15
CA GLU A 111 50.27 8.54 26.95
C GLU A 111 50.70 8.80 28.40
N GLN A 112 50.09 8.06 29.35
CA GLN A 112 50.70 7.77 30.63
C GLN A 112 50.65 6.24 30.83
N THR A 113 51.75 5.58 30.47
CA THR A 113 52.19 4.31 31.05
C THR A 113 53.09 4.65 32.23
N ALA A 114 52.97 3.86 33.30
CA ALA A 114 53.71 3.85 34.57
C ALA A 114 53.24 4.83 35.65
#